data_AF-A0A3R8Z1L4-F1
#
_entry.id   AF-A0A3R8Z1L4-F1
#
_cell.length_a   1.000
_cell.length_b   1.000
_cell.length_c   1.000
_cell.angle_alpha   90.00
_cell.angle_beta   90.00
_cell.angle_gamma   90.00
#
_symmetry.space_group_name_H-M   'P 1'
#
loop_
_entity.id
_entity.type
_entity.pdbx_description
1 polymer ?
#
loop_
_entity_poly.entity_id
_entity_poly.type
_entity_poly.pdbx_seq_one_letter_code
_entity_poly.pdbx_strand_id
1 'polypeptide(L)'
;MKKLMILILVGAILAFIINLLIDAGLFYQVQESGGKLCQKINGIEGAEDIAPLQEGDAIASSLNRHGTAPGALYYLNGGDTPRRLPGDYPQAFFPHGIDVWQQEGETWVYVVNHRPQQDSIDVFRFNRAQMRLEYQPFLSQRVGKNINDISVIDKTRWLLTRDHRWSGFAGRMEDYLRLPLSSVLLIDNGKLHTLIDGLHFANGLYYNRQQGRLYVAETTHGEVSSWEWRPHDYVPVLLGRFSGLHGVDNIMPDGEGLLVAAHPQLLKLAAYQKDAQARSPSMVWRLTTGTEGAVKQATVLYQSHGEALAAISVAAPVGRKVMMGSVFDDGVLLCGGQ
;
A
#
# COMPACT_ATOMS: atom_id res chain seq x y z
N MET A 1 19.51 45.37 5.18
CA MET A 1 19.08 44.22 6.01
C MET A 1 17.69 43.72 5.64
N LYS A 2 16.60 44.49 5.81
CA LYS A 2 15.22 44.04 5.49
C LYS A 2 15.03 43.50 4.06
N LYS A 3 15.51 44.22 3.03
CA LYS A 3 15.42 43.77 1.62
C LYS A 3 16.16 42.45 1.37
N LEU A 4 17.34 42.29 1.97
CA LEU A 4 18.14 41.07 1.86
C LEU A 4 17.43 39.88 2.54
N MET A 5 16.84 40.09 3.72
CA MET A 5 16.07 39.04 4.40
C MET A 5 14.84 38.60 3.61
N ILE A 6 14.12 39.53 2.97
CA ILE A 6 12.99 39.19 2.10
C ILE A 6 13.47 38.37 0.91
N LEU A 7 14.57 38.75 0.26
CA LEU A 7 15.13 38.00 -0.86
C LEU A 7 15.54 36.58 -0.45
N ILE A 8 16.18 36.41 0.71
CA ILE A 8 16.55 35.09 1.25
C ILE A 8 15.30 34.24 1.50
N LEU A 9 14.27 34.81 2.12
CA LEU A 9 13.01 34.10 2.40
C LEU A 9 12.31 33.66 1.11
N VAL A 10 12.18 34.56 0.13
CA VAL A 10 11.60 34.24 -1.18
C VAL A 10 12.40 33.15 -1.89
N GLY A 11 13.73 33.24 -1.86
CA GLY A 11 14.61 32.21 -2.42
C GLY A 11 14.42 30.85 -1.75
N ALA A 12 14.32 30.80 -0.43
CA ALA A 12 14.07 29.57 0.32
C ALA A 12 12.69 28.96 0.01
N ILE A 13 11.65 29.78 -0.08
CA ILE A 13 10.30 29.34 -0.46
C ILE A 13 10.31 28.76 -1.88
N LEU A 14 10.94 29.44 -2.84
CA LEU A 14 11.02 28.97 -4.21
C LEU A 14 11.79 27.65 -4.31
N ALA A 15 12.93 27.54 -3.61
CA ALA A 15 13.70 26.30 -3.55
C ALA A 15 12.89 25.15 -2.96
N PHE A 16 12.12 25.41 -1.89
CA PHE A 16 11.22 24.42 -1.30
C PHE A 16 10.14 23.97 -2.28
N ILE A 17 9.47 24.90 -2.98
CA ILE A 17 8.44 24.59 -3.97
C ILE A 17 9.01 23.76 -5.13
N ILE A 18 10.17 24.14 -5.66
CA ILE A 18 10.81 23.38 -6.75
C ILE A 18 11.13 21.96 -6.27
N ASN A 19 11.70 21.81 -5.08
CA ASN A 19 12.01 20.51 -4.50
C ASN A 19 10.73 19.66 -4.31
N LEU A 20 9.66 20.24 -3.80
CA LEU A 20 8.36 19.58 -3.66
C LEU A 20 7.82 19.08 -5.01
N LEU A 21 7.93 19.90 -6.07
CA LEU A 21 7.44 19.52 -7.40
C LEU A 21 8.29 18.41 -8.04
N ILE A 22 9.61 18.39 -7.78
CA ILE A 22 10.51 17.32 -8.21
C ILE A 22 10.12 16.01 -7.53
N ASP A 23 9.96 16.02 -6.20
CA ASP A 23 9.62 14.82 -5.43
C ASP A 23 8.22 14.29 -5.75
N ALA A 24 7.26 15.20 -5.97
CA ALA A 24 5.92 14.85 -6.45
C ALA A 24 5.91 14.31 -7.90
N GLY A 25 7.07 14.26 -8.55
CA GLY A 25 7.25 13.66 -9.87
C GLY A 25 6.67 14.50 -11.01
N LEU A 26 6.49 15.81 -10.82
CA LEU A 26 5.96 16.69 -11.88
C LEU A 26 6.81 16.61 -13.16
N PHE A 27 8.12 16.49 -13.00
CA PHE A 27 9.10 16.41 -14.09
C PHE A 27 9.52 14.97 -14.43
N TYR A 28 8.97 13.98 -13.73
CA TYR A 28 9.29 12.58 -13.98
C TYR A 28 8.79 12.16 -15.38
N GLN A 29 9.68 11.60 -16.19
CA GLN A 29 9.34 11.11 -17.53
C GLN A 29 9.01 9.62 -17.49
N VAL A 30 7.73 9.31 -17.62
CA VAL A 30 7.22 7.94 -17.68
C VAL A 30 7.63 7.28 -18.99
N GLN A 31 8.16 6.06 -18.91
CA GLN A 31 8.50 5.22 -20.06
C GLN A 31 7.63 3.96 -20.07
N GLU A 32 7.34 3.42 -21.24
CA GLU A 32 6.66 2.13 -21.35
C GLU A 32 7.67 0.98 -21.18
N SER A 33 7.52 0.19 -20.13
CA SER A 33 8.38 -0.99 -19.87
C SER A 33 7.64 -2.09 -19.11
N GLY A 34 8.08 -3.34 -19.28
CA GLY A 34 7.50 -4.51 -18.59
C GLY A 34 6.12 -4.99 -19.09
N GLY A 35 5.37 -4.18 -19.84
CA GLY A 35 3.99 -4.48 -20.23
C GLY A 35 3.77 -5.58 -21.30
N LYS A 36 4.79 -6.00 -22.05
CA LYS A 36 4.62 -6.91 -23.21
C LYS A 36 4.05 -8.30 -22.86
N LEU A 37 4.25 -8.76 -21.61
CA LEU A 37 3.79 -10.07 -21.13
C LEU A 37 2.65 -9.93 -20.11
N CYS A 38 1.95 -8.81 -20.13
CA CYS A 38 0.85 -8.52 -19.22
C CYS A 38 -0.49 -8.69 -19.92
N GLN A 39 -1.45 -9.30 -19.22
CA GLN A 39 -2.83 -9.42 -19.65
C GLN A 39 -3.72 -8.65 -18.66
N LYS A 40 -4.59 -7.79 -19.18
CA LYS A 40 -5.65 -7.17 -18.37
C LYS A 40 -6.79 -8.15 -18.16
N ILE A 41 -7.25 -8.25 -16.90
CA ILE A 41 -8.39 -9.05 -16.49
C ILE A 41 -9.36 -8.11 -15.78
N ASN A 42 -10.52 -7.85 -16.41
CA ASN A 42 -11.54 -6.94 -15.90
C ASN A 42 -12.45 -7.60 -14.86
N GLY A 43 -13.30 -6.82 -14.20
CA GLY A 43 -14.34 -7.33 -13.29
C GLY A 43 -14.06 -7.08 -11.81
N ILE A 44 -13.15 -6.16 -11.50
CA ILE A 44 -12.81 -5.73 -10.14
C ILE A 44 -12.41 -4.25 -10.21
N GLU A 45 -13.22 -3.38 -9.62
CA GLU A 45 -12.97 -1.94 -9.61
C GLU A 45 -12.15 -1.56 -8.38
N GLY A 46 -11.05 -0.83 -8.58
CA GLY A 46 -10.21 -0.34 -7.48
C GLY A 46 -9.67 -1.48 -6.62
N ALA A 47 -9.00 -2.46 -7.26
CA ALA A 47 -8.26 -3.52 -6.60
C ALA A 47 -7.02 -2.96 -5.88
N GLU A 48 -7.22 -2.28 -4.76
CA GLU A 48 -6.21 -1.41 -4.18
C GLU A 48 -5.05 -2.18 -3.54
N ASP A 49 -5.35 -3.28 -2.86
CA ASP A 49 -4.35 -4.16 -2.27
C ASP A 49 -4.67 -5.65 -2.51
N ILE A 50 -3.63 -6.50 -2.53
CA ILE A 50 -3.71 -7.92 -2.88
C ILE A 50 -2.82 -8.73 -1.92
N ALA A 51 -3.42 -9.60 -1.12
CA ALA A 51 -2.71 -10.52 -0.24
C ALA A 51 -2.56 -11.90 -0.90
N PRO A 52 -1.33 -12.34 -1.23
CA PRO A 52 -1.06 -13.69 -1.72
C PRO A 52 -1.39 -14.77 -0.68
N LEU A 53 -1.86 -15.91 -1.15
CA LEU A 53 -2.05 -17.12 -0.34
C LEU A 53 -0.96 -18.15 -0.64
N GLN A 54 -0.73 -19.08 0.30
CA GLN A 54 0.27 -20.14 0.17
C GLN A 54 0.02 -21.07 -1.03
N GLU A 55 -1.23 -21.18 -1.47
CA GLU A 55 -1.64 -22.03 -2.59
C GLU A 55 -1.35 -21.42 -3.98
N GLY A 56 -0.90 -20.15 -4.04
CA GLY A 56 -0.57 -19.44 -5.28
C GLY A 56 -1.73 -18.68 -5.91
N ASP A 57 -2.87 -18.63 -5.24
CA ASP A 57 -3.98 -17.70 -5.45
C ASP A 57 -3.82 -16.48 -4.52
N ALA A 58 -4.79 -15.55 -4.56
CA ALA A 58 -4.76 -14.35 -3.73
C ALA A 58 -6.16 -13.84 -3.38
N ILE A 59 -6.21 -12.95 -2.39
CA ILE A 59 -7.40 -12.16 -2.05
C ILE A 59 -7.08 -10.69 -2.33
N ALA A 60 -8.03 -9.94 -2.90
CA ALA A 60 -7.91 -8.51 -3.13
C ALA A 60 -8.95 -7.72 -2.34
N SER A 61 -8.58 -6.54 -1.86
CA SER A 61 -9.52 -5.50 -1.47
C SER A 61 -10.01 -4.77 -2.71
N SER A 62 -11.31 -4.43 -2.75
CA SER A 62 -11.88 -3.70 -3.88
C SER A 62 -12.86 -2.64 -3.41
N LEU A 63 -12.65 -1.42 -3.90
CA LEU A 63 -13.55 -0.29 -3.68
C LEU A 63 -13.55 0.63 -4.89
N ASN A 64 -14.72 0.84 -5.50
CA ASN A 64 -14.89 1.89 -6.48
C ASN A 64 -14.90 3.27 -5.79
N ARG A 65 -13.75 3.94 -5.79
CA ARG A 65 -13.55 5.24 -5.13
C ARG A 65 -14.18 6.43 -5.87
N HIS A 66 -14.62 6.24 -7.12
CA HIS A 66 -15.44 7.23 -7.83
C HIS A 66 -16.95 6.98 -7.62
N GLY A 67 -17.30 5.84 -7.04
CA GLY A 67 -18.66 5.47 -6.66
C GLY A 67 -18.96 5.73 -5.17
N THR A 68 -20.12 5.27 -4.75
CA THR A 68 -20.60 5.36 -3.34
C THR A 68 -20.95 4.01 -2.74
N ALA A 69 -20.89 2.93 -3.54
CA ALA A 69 -21.22 1.60 -3.09
C ALA A 69 -20.16 1.09 -2.09
N PRO A 70 -20.56 0.29 -1.08
CA PRO A 70 -19.60 -0.46 -0.27
C PRO A 70 -18.72 -1.36 -1.14
N GLY A 71 -17.48 -1.54 -0.71
CA GLY A 71 -16.52 -2.41 -1.36
C GLY A 71 -16.80 -3.89 -1.09
N ALA A 72 -15.85 -4.73 -1.49
CA ALA A 72 -15.85 -6.16 -1.25
C ALA A 72 -14.43 -6.71 -1.26
N LEU A 73 -14.30 -7.99 -0.93
CA LEU A 73 -13.08 -8.75 -1.19
C LEU A 73 -13.30 -9.68 -2.39
N TYR A 74 -12.26 -9.89 -3.15
CA TYR A 74 -12.26 -10.72 -4.34
C TYR A 74 -11.26 -11.83 -4.20
N TYR A 75 -11.59 -13.00 -4.73
CA TYR A 75 -10.66 -14.10 -4.91
C TYR A 75 -10.06 -14.02 -6.31
N LEU A 76 -8.74 -14.19 -6.38
CA LEU A 76 -7.94 -14.09 -7.58
C LEU A 76 -7.20 -15.40 -7.81
N ASN A 77 -7.33 -15.99 -9.00
CA ASN A 77 -6.68 -17.24 -9.34
C ASN A 77 -6.04 -17.16 -10.73
N GLY A 78 -4.82 -16.63 -10.77
CA GLY A 78 -4.08 -16.49 -12.02
C GLY A 78 -4.85 -15.69 -13.08
N GLY A 79 -5.13 -16.34 -14.23
CA GLY A 79 -5.79 -15.71 -15.38
C GLY A 79 -7.33 -15.71 -15.33
N ASP A 80 -7.93 -16.30 -14.29
CA ASP A 80 -9.38 -16.39 -14.13
C ASP A 80 -9.99 -15.01 -13.86
N THR A 81 -11.26 -14.83 -14.22
CA THR A 81 -12.01 -13.62 -13.85
C THR A 81 -12.07 -13.46 -12.33
N PRO A 82 -11.75 -12.28 -11.77
CA PRO A 82 -11.87 -12.00 -10.35
C PRO A 82 -13.24 -12.37 -9.81
N ARG A 83 -13.26 -13.20 -8.75
CA ARG A 83 -14.51 -13.66 -8.15
C ARG A 83 -14.81 -12.83 -6.92
N ARG A 84 -15.84 -11.98 -6.97
CA ARG A 84 -16.37 -11.32 -5.77
C ARG A 84 -16.78 -12.38 -4.75
N LEU A 85 -16.20 -12.32 -3.55
CA LEU A 85 -16.52 -13.28 -2.50
C LEU A 85 -17.87 -12.90 -1.86
N PRO A 86 -18.85 -13.83 -1.79
CA PRO A 86 -19.99 -13.64 -0.90
C PRO A 86 -19.49 -13.62 0.55
N GLY A 87 -20.07 -12.76 1.37
CA GLY A 87 -19.67 -12.67 2.76
C GLY A 87 -20.63 -11.85 3.59
N ASP A 88 -20.50 -12.02 4.89
CA ASP A 88 -21.31 -11.35 5.89
C ASP A 88 -20.73 -9.96 6.22
N TYR A 89 -20.53 -9.14 5.18
CA TYR A 89 -19.87 -7.84 5.28
C TYR A 89 -20.63 -6.88 6.22
N PRO A 90 -19.92 -6.06 7.01
CA PRO A 90 -20.56 -4.96 7.72
C PRO A 90 -21.16 -3.96 6.72
N GLN A 91 -22.24 -3.28 7.12
CA GLN A 91 -22.95 -2.35 6.23
C GLN A 91 -22.06 -1.23 5.66
N ALA A 92 -21.14 -0.71 6.47
CA ALA A 92 -20.11 0.25 6.06
C ALA A 92 -18.79 -0.50 5.87
N PHE A 93 -18.55 -1.00 4.67
CA PHE A 93 -17.34 -1.72 4.29
C PHE A 93 -16.66 -0.99 3.13
N PHE A 94 -15.58 -0.29 3.44
CA PHE A 94 -14.75 0.49 2.52
C PHE A 94 -13.30 0.01 2.71
N PRO A 95 -12.98 -1.17 2.14
CA PRO A 95 -11.70 -1.83 2.37
C PRO A 95 -10.54 -1.05 1.73
N HIS A 96 -9.37 -1.15 2.34
CA HIS A 96 -8.10 -0.58 1.90
C HIS A 96 -7.03 -1.68 1.94
N GLY A 97 -5.90 -1.47 2.63
CA GLY A 97 -4.89 -2.51 2.83
C GLY A 97 -5.41 -3.78 3.51
N ILE A 98 -4.85 -4.91 3.11
CA ILE A 98 -5.22 -6.25 3.57
C ILE A 98 -4.00 -7.13 3.78
N ASP A 99 -4.12 -8.04 4.75
CA ASP A 99 -3.16 -9.13 4.87
C ASP A 99 -3.86 -10.41 5.35
N VAL A 100 -3.21 -11.53 5.11
CA VAL A 100 -3.73 -12.87 5.41
C VAL A 100 -2.85 -13.59 6.40
N TRP A 101 -3.49 -14.39 7.24
CA TRP A 101 -2.80 -15.30 8.12
C TRP A 101 -3.32 -16.72 7.90
N GLN A 102 -2.41 -17.61 7.52
CA GLN A 102 -2.70 -19.00 7.24
C GLN A 102 -1.95 -19.93 8.20
N GLN A 103 -2.68 -20.76 8.94
CA GLN A 103 -2.12 -21.80 9.80
C GLN A 103 -3.12 -22.93 9.96
N GLU A 104 -2.64 -24.18 9.94
CA GLU A 104 -3.45 -25.38 10.23
C GLU A 104 -4.69 -25.52 9.31
N GLY A 105 -4.58 -25.06 8.06
CA GLY A 105 -5.66 -25.11 7.07
C GLY A 105 -6.71 -23.99 7.23
N GLU A 106 -6.52 -23.08 8.17
CA GLU A 106 -7.35 -21.91 8.38
C GLU A 106 -6.77 -20.70 7.67
N THR A 107 -7.60 -19.97 6.94
CA THR A 107 -7.23 -18.69 6.31
C THR A 107 -8.02 -17.56 6.96
N TRP A 108 -7.33 -16.60 7.56
CA TRP A 108 -7.90 -15.40 8.16
C TRP A 108 -7.48 -14.19 7.33
N VAL A 109 -8.42 -13.28 7.07
CA VAL A 109 -8.19 -12.06 6.30
C VAL A 109 -8.45 -10.86 7.20
N TYR A 110 -7.47 -9.97 7.29
CA TYR A 110 -7.53 -8.76 8.10
C TYR A 110 -7.58 -7.57 7.16
N VAL A 111 -8.57 -6.71 7.35
CA VAL A 111 -8.90 -5.67 6.37
C VAL A 111 -8.98 -4.31 7.03
N VAL A 112 -8.12 -3.38 6.62
CA VAL A 112 -8.31 -1.96 6.93
C VAL A 112 -9.62 -1.51 6.31
N ASN A 113 -10.57 -1.07 7.14
CA ASN A 113 -11.88 -0.60 6.71
C ASN A 113 -12.13 0.83 7.19
N HIS A 114 -12.31 1.75 6.25
CA HIS A 114 -12.58 3.15 6.52
C HIS A 114 -14.05 3.40 6.83
N ARG A 115 -14.39 3.62 8.11
CA ARG A 115 -15.76 3.98 8.50
C ARG A 115 -15.88 5.48 8.78
N PRO A 116 -17.07 6.09 8.63
CA PRO A 116 -17.25 7.54 8.75
C PRO A 116 -16.68 8.19 10.03
N GLN A 117 -16.73 7.48 11.16
CA GLN A 117 -16.25 7.98 12.44
C GLN A 117 -14.76 7.68 12.67
N GLN A 118 -14.33 6.48 12.29
CA GLN A 118 -12.99 5.97 12.53
C GLN A 118 -12.79 4.68 11.73
N ASP A 119 -11.54 4.39 11.43
CA ASP A 119 -11.10 3.14 10.84
C ASP A 119 -11.23 2.00 11.85
N SER A 120 -11.47 0.83 11.29
CA SER A 120 -11.43 -0.45 11.96
C SER A 120 -10.57 -1.38 11.15
N ILE A 121 -10.04 -2.40 11.81
CA ILE A 121 -9.63 -3.58 11.08
C ILE A 121 -10.70 -4.65 11.27
N ASP A 122 -11.29 -5.04 10.16
CA ASP A 122 -12.31 -6.08 10.10
C ASP A 122 -11.66 -7.43 9.78
N VAL A 123 -12.03 -8.44 10.56
CA VAL A 123 -11.44 -9.78 10.45
C VAL A 123 -12.48 -10.74 9.87
N PHE A 124 -12.06 -11.53 8.90
CA PHE A 124 -12.87 -12.56 8.28
C PHE A 124 -12.14 -13.90 8.34
N ARG A 125 -12.91 -14.97 8.51
CA ARG A 125 -12.45 -16.33 8.19
C ARG A 125 -12.83 -16.62 6.74
N PHE A 126 -11.87 -17.01 5.91
CA PHE A 126 -12.12 -17.39 4.54
C PHE A 126 -12.43 -18.89 4.47
N ASN A 127 -13.70 -19.22 4.20
CA ASN A 127 -14.14 -20.57 3.98
C ASN A 127 -13.91 -20.95 2.52
N ARG A 128 -12.76 -21.57 2.24
CA ARG A 128 -12.34 -21.92 0.88
C ARG A 128 -13.26 -22.95 0.22
N ALA A 129 -13.81 -23.91 0.97
CA ALA A 129 -14.72 -24.92 0.42
C ALA A 129 -16.02 -24.31 -0.13
N GLN A 130 -16.54 -23.28 0.55
CA GLN A 130 -17.74 -22.56 0.13
C GLN A 130 -17.43 -21.30 -0.69
N MET A 131 -16.15 -20.92 -0.79
CA MET A 131 -15.68 -19.68 -1.41
C MET A 131 -16.43 -18.46 -0.87
N ARG A 132 -16.46 -18.31 0.46
CA ARG A 132 -17.15 -17.22 1.16
C ARG A 132 -16.34 -16.68 2.34
N LEU A 133 -16.69 -15.47 2.79
CA LEU A 133 -16.11 -14.82 3.96
C LEU A 133 -17.09 -14.84 5.12
N GLU A 134 -16.62 -15.31 6.27
CA GLU A 134 -17.37 -15.33 7.52
C GLU A 134 -16.83 -14.21 8.42
N TYR A 135 -17.61 -13.15 8.64
CA TYR A 135 -17.18 -12.00 9.44
C TYR A 135 -17.01 -12.36 10.91
N GLN A 136 -15.96 -11.83 11.54
CA GLN A 136 -15.53 -12.16 12.89
C GLN A 136 -15.57 -10.90 13.77
N PRO A 137 -16.75 -10.47 14.23
CA PRO A 137 -16.91 -9.22 14.96
C PRO A 137 -16.13 -9.18 16.27
N PHE A 138 -15.91 -10.33 16.92
CA PHE A 138 -15.16 -10.42 18.18
C PHE A 138 -13.64 -10.25 18.02
N LEU A 139 -13.11 -10.44 16.81
CA LEU A 139 -11.70 -10.19 16.50
C LEU A 139 -11.50 -8.83 15.81
N SER A 140 -12.58 -8.23 15.33
CA SER A 140 -12.55 -6.93 14.64
C SER A 140 -12.40 -5.80 15.64
N GLN A 141 -11.57 -4.82 15.33
CA GLN A 141 -11.21 -3.76 16.27
C GLN A 141 -11.16 -2.39 15.61
N ARG A 142 -11.61 -1.39 16.35
CA ARG A 142 -11.52 0.04 16.08
C ARG A 142 -10.10 0.56 16.37
N VAL A 143 -9.48 1.28 15.42
CA VAL A 143 -8.03 1.61 15.45
C VAL A 143 -7.69 3.09 15.22
N GLY A 144 -8.69 3.97 15.36
CA GLY A 144 -8.51 5.41 15.15
C GLY A 144 -8.73 5.81 13.69
N LYS A 145 -8.06 6.82 13.17
CA LYS A 145 -8.21 7.30 11.78
C LYS A 145 -6.92 7.14 10.99
N ASN A 146 -6.97 7.39 9.68
CA ASN A 146 -5.80 7.50 8.83
C ASN A 146 -4.95 6.21 8.84
N ILE A 147 -5.59 5.03 8.93
CA ILE A 147 -4.89 3.74 8.78
C ILE A 147 -4.84 3.39 7.30
N ASN A 148 -3.66 3.06 6.80
CA ASN A 148 -3.45 2.83 5.38
C ASN A 148 -3.37 1.33 5.08
N ASP A 149 -2.35 0.68 5.63
CA ASP A 149 -2.04 -0.72 5.36
C ASP A 149 -1.82 -1.52 6.65
N ILE A 150 -1.75 -2.84 6.50
CA ILE A 150 -1.64 -3.83 7.56
C ILE A 150 -0.63 -4.93 7.21
N SER A 151 0.16 -5.36 8.19
CA SER A 151 0.93 -6.61 8.09
C SER A 151 0.73 -7.48 9.34
N VAL A 152 0.24 -8.70 9.15
CA VAL A 152 -0.19 -9.60 10.22
C VAL A 152 0.99 -10.41 10.74
N ILE A 153 1.23 -10.30 12.04
CA ILE A 153 2.23 -11.13 12.74
C ILE A 153 1.56 -12.44 13.11
N ASP A 154 0.41 -12.43 13.77
CA ASP A 154 -0.37 -13.63 14.07
C ASP A 154 -1.85 -13.27 14.30
N LYS A 155 -2.66 -14.24 14.75
CA LYS A 155 -4.09 -14.03 14.99
C LYS A 155 -4.44 -12.83 15.88
N THR A 156 -3.51 -12.37 16.71
CA THR A 156 -3.76 -11.36 17.74
C THR A 156 -2.83 -10.15 17.64
N ARG A 157 -1.79 -10.25 16.80
CA ARG A 157 -0.74 -9.23 16.64
C ARG A 157 -0.53 -8.89 15.17
N TRP A 158 -0.40 -7.61 14.90
CA TRP A 158 -0.52 -7.01 13.58
C TRP A 158 0.06 -5.61 13.66
N LEU A 159 0.76 -5.23 12.60
CA LEU A 159 1.32 -3.91 12.41
C LEU A 159 0.41 -3.14 11.46
N LEU A 160 0.30 -1.84 11.68
CA LEU A 160 -0.53 -0.94 10.88
C LEU A 160 0.29 0.28 10.51
N THR A 161 0.13 0.79 9.30
CA THR A 161 0.59 2.14 8.97
C THR A 161 -0.51 3.15 9.24
N ARG A 162 -0.13 4.25 9.91
CA ARG A 162 -0.96 5.45 10.03
C ARG A 162 -0.35 6.50 9.13
N ASP A 163 -0.97 6.78 8.00
CA ASP A 163 -0.44 7.64 6.94
C ASP A 163 -0.37 9.12 7.34
N HIS A 164 -1.24 9.57 8.25
CA HIS A 164 -1.25 10.94 8.74
C HIS A 164 -1.57 11.05 10.22
N ARG A 165 -1.01 12.06 10.87
CA ARG A 165 -1.44 12.48 12.20
C ARG A 165 -2.79 13.19 12.19
N TRP A 166 -3.05 13.98 11.15
CA TRP A 166 -4.27 14.80 11.04
C TRP A 166 -5.12 14.43 9.83
N SER A 167 -6.38 14.87 9.81
CA SER A 167 -7.28 14.66 8.67
C SER A 167 -7.69 16.01 8.05
N GLY A 168 -8.28 15.98 6.86
CA GLY A 168 -8.86 17.17 6.21
C GLY A 168 -7.79 18.16 5.72
N PHE A 169 -7.94 19.45 6.04
CA PHE A 169 -6.97 20.47 5.61
C PHE A 169 -5.59 20.28 6.25
N ALA A 170 -5.55 19.94 7.55
CA ALA A 170 -4.29 19.73 8.25
C ALA A 170 -3.52 18.53 7.71
N GLY A 171 -4.21 17.42 7.38
CA GLY A 171 -3.58 16.26 6.70
C GLY A 171 -3.01 16.63 5.34
N ARG A 172 -3.74 17.39 4.52
CA ARG A 172 -3.21 17.91 3.24
C ARG A 172 -1.98 18.80 3.41
N MET A 173 -1.92 19.58 4.48
CA MET A 173 -0.72 20.38 4.79
C MET A 173 0.45 19.48 5.22
N GLU A 174 0.19 18.36 5.89
CA GLU A 174 1.17 17.31 6.19
C GLU A 174 1.85 16.82 4.90
N ASP A 175 1.07 16.55 3.85
CA ASP A 175 1.55 16.13 2.53
C ASP A 175 2.40 17.21 1.84
N TYR A 176 1.84 18.41 1.67
CA TYR A 176 2.51 19.48 0.93
C TYR A 176 3.77 20.00 1.63
N LEU A 177 3.80 19.92 2.97
CA LEU A 177 4.98 20.25 3.76
C LEU A 177 5.92 19.05 3.96
N ARG A 178 5.53 17.85 3.52
CA ARG A 178 6.23 16.58 3.72
C ARG A 178 6.64 16.36 5.18
N LEU A 179 5.73 16.61 6.11
CA LEU A 179 6.03 16.52 7.54
C LEU A 179 6.20 15.05 7.97
N PRO A 180 7.21 14.73 8.81
CA PRO A 180 7.45 13.37 9.31
C PRO A 180 6.51 13.05 10.49
N LEU A 181 5.21 12.97 10.23
CA LEU A 181 4.18 12.85 11.27
C LEU A 181 3.37 11.55 11.18
N SER A 182 3.65 10.71 10.18
CA SER A 182 3.07 9.37 10.05
C SER A 182 3.83 8.35 10.91
N SER A 183 3.26 7.16 11.09
CA SER A 183 3.81 6.16 12.03
C SER A 183 3.46 4.72 11.66
N VAL A 184 4.24 3.77 12.16
CA VAL A 184 3.84 2.35 12.27
C VAL A 184 3.34 2.10 13.68
N LEU A 185 2.21 1.43 13.78
CA LEU A 185 1.58 1.03 15.02
C LEU A 185 1.64 -0.48 15.16
N LEU A 186 1.86 -0.96 16.38
CA LEU A 186 1.66 -2.35 16.78
C LEU A 186 0.33 -2.45 17.51
N ILE A 187 -0.54 -3.36 17.07
CA ILE A 187 -1.58 -3.87 17.94
C ILE A 187 -1.08 -5.17 18.58
N ASP A 188 -1.13 -5.21 19.91
CA ASP A 188 -0.84 -6.40 20.70
C ASP A 188 -1.91 -6.59 21.79
N ASN A 189 -2.54 -7.77 21.80
CA ASN A 189 -3.63 -8.11 22.74
C ASN A 189 -4.73 -7.02 22.80
N GLY A 190 -5.10 -6.51 21.62
CA GLY A 190 -6.12 -5.48 21.44
C GLY A 190 -5.71 -4.07 21.86
N LYS A 191 -4.45 -3.84 22.23
CA LYS A 191 -3.91 -2.51 22.56
C LYS A 191 -3.07 -1.98 21.43
N LEU A 192 -3.25 -0.69 21.14
CA LEU A 192 -2.52 0.02 20.10
C LEU A 192 -1.29 0.73 20.69
N HIS A 193 -0.13 0.50 20.10
CA HIS A 193 1.16 1.07 20.48
C HIS A 193 1.83 1.71 19.27
N THR A 194 2.42 2.89 19.41
CA THR A 194 3.29 3.43 18.37
C THR A 194 4.62 2.67 18.40
N LEU A 195 4.99 2.06 17.28
CA LEU A 195 6.23 1.29 17.13
C LEU A 195 7.33 2.12 16.46
N ILE A 196 6.98 2.81 15.37
CA ILE A 196 7.88 3.72 14.63
C ILE A 196 7.14 5.03 14.44
N ASP A 197 7.81 6.15 14.70
CA ASP A 197 7.33 7.50 14.40
C ASP A 197 8.29 8.23 13.45
N GLY A 198 7.95 9.47 13.09
CA GLY A 198 8.84 10.29 12.26
C GLY A 198 8.91 9.86 10.79
N LEU A 199 7.87 9.20 10.28
CA LEU A 199 7.78 8.73 8.90
C LEU A 199 7.06 9.75 8.01
N HIS A 200 7.27 9.65 6.70
CA HIS A 200 6.68 10.54 5.69
C HIS A 200 5.60 9.86 4.86
N PHE A 201 4.33 9.97 5.29
CA PHE A 201 3.19 9.27 4.66
C PHE A 201 3.47 7.76 4.61
N ALA A 202 3.41 7.12 5.78
CA ALA A 202 3.57 5.68 5.92
C ALA A 202 2.39 4.98 5.22
N ASN A 203 2.68 4.28 4.14
CA ASN A 203 1.70 3.66 3.25
C ASN A 203 1.85 2.12 3.34
N GLY A 204 2.33 1.45 2.29
CA GLY A 204 2.61 0.03 2.28
C GLY A 204 3.52 -0.47 3.40
N LEU A 205 3.20 -1.65 3.92
CA LEU A 205 3.86 -2.28 5.06
C LEU A 205 4.08 -3.77 4.84
N TYR A 206 5.34 -4.23 4.96
CA TYR A 206 5.64 -5.66 4.91
C TYR A 206 6.54 -6.10 6.07
N TYR A 207 6.09 -7.08 6.84
CA TYR A 207 6.87 -7.71 7.90
C TYR A 207 7.27 -9.14 7.57
N ASN A 208 8.57 -9.36 7.32
CA ASN A 208 9.14 -10.69 7.24
C ASN A 208 9.36 -11.29 8.64
N ARG A 209 8.43 -12.15 9.05
CA ARG A 209 8.44 -12.82 10.37
C ARG A 209 9.67 -13.68 10.62
N GLN A 210 10.19 -14.34 9.59
CA GLN A 210 11.33 -15.26 9.73
C GLN A 210 12.61 -14.47 10.03
N GLN A 211 12.84 -13.42 9.26
CA GLN A 211 14.04 -12.60 9.37
C GLN A 211 13.93 -11.52 10.44
N GLY A 212 12.72 -11.18 10.92
CA GLY A 212 12.52 -10.04 11.81
C GLY A 212 12.85 -8.73 11.10
N ARG A 213 12.31 -8.58 9.89
CA ARG A 213 12.55 -7.40 9.03
C ARG A 213 11.23 -6.75 8.67
N LEU A 214 11.20 -5.43 8.80
CA LEU A 214 10.03 -4.60 8.52
C LEU A 214 10.39 -3.58 7.45
N TYR A 215 9.53 -3.44 6.45
CA TYR A 215 9.68 -2.50 5.36
C TYR A 215 8.47 -1.57 5.32
N VAL A 216 8.73 -0.28 5.20
CA VAL A 216 7.68 0.74 5.17
C VAL A 216 7.88 1.63 3.96
N ALA A 217 6.83 1.81 3.16
CA ALA A 217 6.79 2.78 2.08
C ALA A 217 6.48 4.17 2.67
N GLU A 218 7.32 5.16 2.34
CA GLU A 218 7.16 6.55 2.74
C GLU A 218 6.84 7.39 1.49
N THR A 219 5.56 7.46 1.13
CA THR A 219 5.07 7.91 -0.18
C THR A 219 5.59 9.31 -0.56
N THR A 220 5.52 10.26 0.36
CA THR A 220 5.84 11.67 0.07
C THR A 220 7.34 11.96 0.02
N HIS A 221 8.18 11.04 0.50
CA HIS A 221 9.63 11.06 0.32
C HIS A 221 10.11 10.13 -0.80
N GLY A 222 9.22 9.29 -1.35
CA GLY A 222 9.56 8.34 -2.41
C GLY A 222 10.66 7.38 -1.97
N GLU A 223 10.52 6.83 -0.76
CA GLU A 223 11.53 5.94 -0.18
C GLU A 223 10.92 4.71 0.51
N VAL A 224 11.73 3.66 0.63
CA VAL A 224 11.43 2.51 1.50
C VAL A 224 12.42 2.51 2.65
N SER A 225 11.91 2.56 3.89
CA SER A 225 12.72 2.36 5.09
C SER A 225 12.71 0.90 5.52
N SER A 226 13.90 0.38 5.84
CA SER A 226 14.13 -1.01 6.27
C SER A 226 14.49 -1.03 7.75
N TRP A 227 13.84 -1.89 8.52
CA TRP A 227 13.98 -1.96 9.97
C TRP A 227 14.19 -3.39 10.43
N GLU A 228 14.99 -3.57 11.48
CA GLU A 228 15.06 -4.81 12.25
C GLU A 228 14.19 -4.68 13.49
N TRP A 229 13.29 -5.66 13.67
CA TRP A 229 12.42 -5.71 14.83
C TRP A 229 11.83 -7.11 14.99
N ARG A 230 11.70 -7.58 16.24
CA ARG A 230 10.91 -8.76 16.60
C ARG A 230 9.87 -8.38 17.66
N PRO A 231 8.74 -9.11 17.77
CA PRO A 231 7.65 -8.79 18.70
C PRO A 231 8.01 -8.70 20.19
N HIS A 232 9.17 -9.22 20.60
CA HIS A 232 9.66 -9.12 21.98
C HIS A 232 10.61 -7.94 22.21
N ASP A 233 11.01 -7.26 21.13
CA ASP A 233 11.90 -6.12 21.19
C ASP A 233 11.10 -4.85 21.44
N TYR A 234 11.60 -4.00 22.33
CA TYR A 234 10.95 -2.72 22.66
C TYR A 234 11.20 -1.63 21.62
N VAL A 235 12.26 -1.74 20.81
CA VAL A 235 12.70 -0.66 19.91
C VAL A 235 13.09 -1.24 18.54
N PRO A 236 12.44 -0.82 17.44
CA PRO A 236 12.88 -1.16 16.09
C PRO A 236 14.18 -0.43 15.74
N VAL A 237 15.08 -1.10 15.02
CA VAL A 237 16.38 -0.55 14.61
C VAL A 237 16.34 -0.22 13.12
N LEU A 238 16.61 1.04 12.76
CA LEU A 238 16.70 1.45 11.36
C LEU A 238 17.96 0.84 10.71
N LEU A 239 17.76 0.07 9.64
CA LEU A 239 18.84 -0.52 8.84
C LEU A 239 19.23 0.37 7.67
N GLY A 240 18.29 1.12 7.12
CA GLY A 240 18.54 2.05 6.03
C GLY A 240 17.28 2.60 5.38
N ARG A 241 17.47 3.64 4.57
CA ARG A 241 16.46 4.22 3.69
C ARG A 241 16.95 4.15 2.26
N PHE A 242 16.08 3.71 1.36
CA PHE A 242 16.35 3.69 -0.07
C PHE A 242 15.39 4.65 -0.76
N SER A 243 15.90 5.82 -1.16
CA SER A 243 15.12 6.92 -1.73
C SER A 243 15.23 6.95 -3.26
N GLY A 244 14.45 7.82 -3.91
CA GLY A 244 14.41 7.96 -5.37
C GLY A 244 13.43 7.02 -6.06
N LEU A 245 12.50 6.44 -5.31
CA LEU A 245 11.49 5.51 -5.80
C LEU A 245 10.18 6.21 -6.25
N HIS A 246 9.99 7.48 -5.89
CA HIS A 246 8.85 8.34 -6.24
C HIS A 246 7.46 7.76 -5.88
N GLY A 247 6.77 8.35 -4.90
CA GLY A 247 5.35 8.05 -4.66
C GLY A 247 5.06 6.58 -4.38
N VAL A 248 5.94 5.90 -3.66
CA VAL A 248 5.80 4.47 -3.30
C VAL A 248 4.50 4.20 -2.55
N ASP A 249 3.95 3.02 -2.77
CA ASP A 249 2.66 2.53 -2.28
C ASP A 249 2.85 1.11 -1.67
N ASN A 250 1.90 0.19 -1.81
CA ASN A 250 1.95 -1.15 -1.19
C ASN A 250 3.22 -1.96 -1.53
N ILE A 251 3.70 -2.70 -0.52
CA ILE A 251 4.93 -3.50 -0.56
C ILE A 251 4.57 -4.99 -0.44
N MET A 252 5.06 -5.82 -1.35
CA MET A 252 4.88 -7.27 -1.33
C MET A 252 6.22 -8.01 -1.38
N PRO A 253 6.33 -9.20 -0.77
CA PRO A 253 7.53 -10.03 -0.90
C PRO A 253 7.71 -10.57 -2.33
N ASP A 254 8.96 -10.67 -2.78
CA ASP A 254 9.34 -11.32 -4.05
C ASP A 254 10.63 -12.12 -3.86
N GLY A 255 10.50 -13.34 -3.34
CA GLY A 255 11.62 -14.16 -2.92
C GLY A 255 12.40 -13.51 -1.77
N GLU A 256 13.67 -13.18 -2.01
CA GLU A 256 14.52 -12.42 -1.07
C GLU A 256 14.40 -10.90 -1.25
N GLY A 257 13.66 -10.45 -2.27
CA GLY A 257 13.43 -9.04 -2.60
C GLY A 257 12.02 -8.58 -2.26
N LEU A 258 11.68 -7.41 -2.79
CA LEU A 258 10.37 -6.78 -2.62
C LEU A 258 9.84 -6.31 -3.98
N LEU A 259 8.53 -6.33 -4.14
CA LEU A 259 7.80 -5.57 -5.14
C LEU A 259 7.17 -4.37 -4.46
N VAL A 260 7.32 -3.20 -5.08
CA VAL A 260 6.79 -1.95 -4.53
C VAL A 260 6.09 -1.20 -5.65
N ALA A 261 4.78 -1.05 -5.54
CA ALA A 261 4.04 -0.20 -6.45
C ALA A 261 4.36 1.27 -6.18
N ALA A 262 4.17 2.11 -7.19
CA ALA A 262 4.52 3.52 -7.09
C ALA A 262 3.69 4.38 -8.04
N HIS A 263 3.45 5.62 -7.60
CA HIS A 263 2.80 6.68 -8.35
C HIS A 263 3.84 7.72 -8.77
N PRO A 264 4.45 7.60 -9.96
CA PRO A 264 5.59 8.42 -10.35
C PRO A 264 5.22 9.89 -10.59
N GLN A 265 3.92 10.25 -10.58
CA GLN A 265 3.42 11.61 -10.71
C GLN A 265 2.25 11.85 -9.74
N LEU A 266 2.53 12.15 -8.46
CA LEU A 266 1.53 12.27 -7.39
C LEU A 266 0.43 13.31 -7.67
N LEU A 267 0.76 14.40 -8.37
CA LEU A 267 -0.25 15.40 -8.75
C LEU A 267 -1.26 14.86 -9.79
N LYS A 268 -0.85 13.92 -10.65
CA LYS A 268 -1.78 13.23 -11.57
C LYS A 268 -2.63 12.21 -10.82
N LEU A 269 -2.08 11.51 -9.84
CA LEU A 269 -2.86 10.63 -8.95
C LEU A 269 -3.97 11.43 -8.24
N ALA A 270 -3.63 12.59 -7.67
CA ALA A 270 -4.60 13.46 -7.02
C ALA A 270 -5.66 14.04 -7.98
N ALA A 271 -5.32 14.19 -9.28
CA ALA A 271 -6.28 14.55 -10.31
C ALA A 271 -7.20 13.36 -10.63
N TYR A 272 -6.65 12.15 -10.80
CA TYR A 272 -7.41 10.94 -11.08
C TYR A 272 -8.41 10.62 -9.96
N GLN A 273 -8.03 10.84 -8.70
CA GLN A 273 -8.93 10.68 -7.56
C GLN A 273 -10.20 11.54 -7.68
N LYS A 274 -10.10 12.72 -8.31
CA LYS A 274 -11.23 13.66 -8.47
C LYS A 274 -12.02 13.45 -9.76
N ASP A 275 -11.36 12.94 -10.80
CA ASP A 275 -11.93 12.77 -12.13
C ASP A 275 -11.42 11.48 -12.77
N ALA A 276 -12.33 10.54 -13.03
CA ALA A 276 -12.03 9.25 -13.64
C ALA A 276 -11.39 9.36 -15.05
N GLN A 277 -11.52 10.50 -15.72
CA GLN A 277 -10.89 10.75 -17.02
C GLN A 277 -9.42 11.21 -16.89
N ALA A 278 -9.01 11.72 -15.73
CA ALA A 278 -7.65 12.21 -15.48
C ALA A 278 -6.68 11.07 -15.10
N ARG A 279 -6.62 10.01 -15.93
CA ARG A 279 -5.84 8.79 -15.66
C ARG A 279 -4.39 9.10 -15.24
N SER A 280 -3.91 8.37 -14.23
CA SER A 280 -2.54 8.49 -13.70
C SER A 280 -1.62 7.39 -14.26
N PRO A 281 -0.34 7.68 -14.49
CA PRO A 281 0.66 6.66 -14.79
C PRO A 281 0.79 5.61 -13.68
N SER A 282 1.42 4.49 -14.04
CA SER A 282 1.62 3.33 -13.17
C SER A 282 3.09 2.91 -13.17
N MET A 283 3.60 2.48 -12.02
CA MET A 283 4.96 1.97 -11.86
C MET A 283 5.02 0.86 -10.81
N VAL A 284 5.91 -0.10 -11.04
CA VAL A 284 6.29 -1.12 -10.05
C VAL A 284 7.79 -1.26 -10.04
N TRP A 285 8.38 -1.14 -8.86
CA TRP A 285 9.76 -1.44 -8.58
C TRP A 285 9.93 -2.89 -8.15
N ARG A 286 11.03 -3.51 -8.57
CA ARG A 286 11.62 -4.69 -7.94
C ARG A 286 12.85 -4.26 -7.18
N LEU A 287 12.84 -4.49 -5.86
CA LEU A 287 13.92 -4.14 -4.95
C LEU A 287 14.66 -5.42 -4.52
N THR A 288 15.98 -5.35 -4.43
CA THR A 288 16.80 -6.39 -3.81
C THR A 288 17.26 -5.95 -2.43
N THR A 289 17.25 -6.87 -1.47
CA THR A 289 17.74 -6.63 -0.12
C THR A 289 19.14 -7.22 0.05
N GLY A 290 19.96 -6.58 0.88
CA GLY A 290 21.25 -7.13 1.28
C GLY A 290 21.11 -8.14 2.41
N THR A 291 22.20 -8.80 2.79
CA THR A 291 22.23 -9.81 3.87
C THR A 291 21.74 -9.29 5.22
N GLU A 292 21.91 -7.99 5.49
CA GLU A 292 21.44 -7.34 6.71
C GLU A 292 19.94 -6.98 6.66
N GLY A 293 19.30 -7.07 5.48
CA GLY A 293 17.89 -6.77 5.24
C GLY A 293 17.62 -5.38 4.65
N ALA A 294 18.60 -4.48 4.61
CA ALA A 294 18.43 -3.17 3.96
C ALA A 294 18.34 -3.29 2.44
N VAL A 295 17.47 -2.51 1.81
CA VAL A 295 17.40 -2.41 0.33
C VAL A 295 18.74 -1.92 -0.25
N LYS A 296 19.20 -2.57 -1.31
CA LYS A 296 20.48 -2.26 -1.98
C LYS A 296 20.33 -1.76 -3.41
N GLN A 297 19.34 -2.26 -4.13
CA GLN A 297 19.12 -1.90 -5.53
C GLN A 297 17.63 -1.87 -5.84
N ALA A 298 17.26 -1.00 -6.77
CA ALA A 298 15.94 -0.93 -7.37
C ALA A 298 16.05 -1.09 -8.89
N THR A 299 15.13 -1.84 -9.48
CA THR A 299 14.94 -1.92 -10.93
C THR A 299 13.46 -1.76 -11.25
N VAL A 300 13.14 -1.13 -12.38
CA VAL A 300 11.75 -0.99 -12.82
C VAL A 300 11.27 -2.33 -13.36
N LEU A 301 10.25 -2.92 -12.74
CA LEU A 301 9.60 -4.13 -13.23
C LEU A 301 8.55 -3.79 -14.30
N TYR A 302 7.76 -2.76 -14.04
CA TYR A 302 6.68 -2.31 -14.91
C TYR A 302 6.56 -0.79 -14.85
N GLN A 303 6.28 -0.19 -15.99
CA GLN A 303 5.97 1.23 -16.08
C GLN A 303 5.10 1.49 -17.29
N SER A 304 4.08 2.35 -17.13
CA SER A 304 3.19 2.74 -18.22
C SER A 304 2.56 4.10 -17.95
N HIS A 305 2.13 4.78 -19.01
CA HIS A 305 1.25 5.95 -18.96
C HIS A 305 -0.15 5.63 -18.40
N GLY A 306 -0.46 4.35 -18.16
CA GLY A 306 -1.69 3.91 -17.51
C GLY A 306 -2.81 3.60 -18.48
N GLU A 307 -2.51 3.32 -19.75
CA GLU A 307 -3.54 2.93 -20.74
C GLU A 307 -4.19 1.59 -20.39
N ALA A 308 -3.39 0.58 -20.05
CA ALA A 308 -3.88 -0.73 -19.68
C ALA A 308 -4.47 -0.74 -18.26
N LEU A 309 -3.72 -0.25 -17.27
CA LEU A 309 -4.16 -0.10 -15.89
C LEU A 309 -3.51 1.14 -15.27
N ALA A 310 -4.32 2.11 -14.89
CA ALA A 310 -3.85 3.37 -14.31
C ALA A 310 -3.69 3.26 -12.78
N ALA A 311 -2.79 4.07 -12.20
CA ALA A 311 -2.58 4.16 -10.75
C ALA A 311 -2.42 2.81 -10.04
N ILE A 312 -1.48 1.98 -10.50
CA ILE A 312 -1.14 0.72 -9.81
C ILE A 312 -0.67 1.02 -8.39
N SER A 313 -1.33 0.42 -7.39
CA SER A 313 -1.01 0.55 -5.95
C SER A 313 -0.43 -0.71 -5.34
N VAL A 314 -0.54 -1.86 -6.00
CA VAL A 314 0.00 -3.12 -5.49
C VAL A 314 0.52 -3.98 -6.63
N ALA A 315 1.59 -4.72 -6.37
CA ALA A 315 2.11 -5.76 -7.26
C ALA A 315 2.45 -7.00 -6.42
N ALA A 316 1.59 -8.01 -6.48
CA ALA A 316 1.65 -9.18 -5.61
C ALA A 316 2.03 -10.45 -6.40
N PRO A 317 2.86 -11.34 -5.85
CA PRO A 317 3.11 -12.64 -6.46
C PRO A 317 1.84 -13.51 -6.41
N VAL A 318 1.39 -14.01 -7.56
CA VAL A 318 0.27 -14.95 -7.68
C VAL A 318 0.74 -16.14 -8.52
N GLY A 319 1.05 -17.23 -7.83
CA GLY A 319 1.72 -18.39 -8.41
C GLY A 319 3.14 -18.04 -8.87
N ARG A 320 3.42 -18.16 -10.17
CA ARG A 320 4.71 -17.76 -10.77
C ARG A 320 4.64 -16.42 -11.53
N LYS A 321 3.53 -15.71 -11.38
CA LYS A 321 3.26 -14.44 -12.06
C LYS A 321 3.14 -13.32 -11.02
N VAL A 322 3.13 -12.09 -11.49
CA VAL A 322 2.84 -10.91 -10.68
C VAL A 322 1.49 -10.38 -11.11
N MET A 323 0.59 -10.20 -10.16
CA MET A 323 -0.69 -9.53 -10.37
C MET A 323 -0.61 -8.12 -9.81
N MET A 324 -1.01 -7.13 -10.61
CA MET A 324 -0.98 -5.73 -10.25
C MET A 324 -2.40 -5.19 -10.14
N GLY A 325 -2.68 -4.55 -9.01
CA GLY A 325 -3.95 -3.91 -8.68
C GLY A 325 -3.86 -2.39 -8.78
N SER A 326 -5.02 -1.72 -8.80
CA SER A 326 -5.15 -0.27 -8.97
C SER A 326 -5.98 0.34 -7.85
N VAL A 327 -5.64 1.57 -7.45
CA VAL A 327 -6.44 2.37 -6.51
C VAL A 327 -7.86 2.64 -7.05
N PHE A 328 -8.00 2.81 -8.37
CA PHE A 328 -9.21 3.38 -9.00
C PHE A 328 -9.76 2.60 -10.18
N ASP A 329 -8.88 2.04 -11.01
CA ASP A 329 -9.23 1.55 -12.34
C ASP A 329 -9.96 0.19 -12.27
N ASP A 330 -10.70 -0.16 -13.32
CA ASP A 330 -11.26 -1.51 -13.45
C ASP A 330 -10.20 -2.50 -13.94
N GLY A 331 -10.15 -3.63 -13.27
CA GLY A 331 -9.33 -4.79 -13.59
C GLY A 331 -8.02 -4.87 -12.84
N VAL A 332 -7.30 -5.95 -13.13
CA VAL A 332 -5.93 -6.23 -12.69
C VAL A 332 -5.06 -6.54 -13.90
N LEU A 333 -3.75 -6.34 -13.78
CA LEU A 333 -2.78 -6.81 -14.77
C LEU A 333 -2.08 -8.05 -14.24
N LEU A 334 -2.17 -9.15 -14.99
CA LEU A 334 -1.39 -10.35 -14.73
C LEU A 334 -0.19 -10.38 -15.66
N CYS A 335 1.01 -10.21 -15.10
CA CYS A 335 2.26 -10.18 -15.83
C CYS A 335 3.11 -11.40 -15.47
N GLY A 336 3.70 -12.05 -16.46
CA GLY A 336 4.69 -13.11 -16.22
C GLY A 336 4.37 -14.45 -16.88
N GLY A 337 5.46 -15.20 -17.07
CA GLY A 337 5.64 -16.28 -18.03
C GLY A 337 6.79 -15.95 -18.99
N GLN A 338 8.02 -16.19 -18.54
CA GLN A 338 9.09 -16.64 -19.43
C GLN A 338 9.47 -18.05 -19.02
#